data_AF-A0A963V0Q3-F1
#
_entry.id   AF-A0A963V0Q3-F1
#
_cell.length_a   1.000
_cell.length_b   1.000
_cell.length_c   1.000
_cell.angle_alpha   90.00
_cell.angle_beta   90.00
_cell.angle_gamma   90.00
#
_symmetry.space_group_name_H-M   'P 1'
#
loop_
_entity.id
_entity.type
_entity.pdbx_description
1 polymer ?
#
loop_
_entity_poly.entity_id
_entity_poly.type
_entity_poly.pdbx_seq_one_letter_code
_entity_poly.pdbx_strand_id
1 'polypeptide(L)'
;PQSVVPESVMPKYGFLSGRAIEPTYIEDRLKTDAMVGVPYSSEMIELAKADFAAQADPDADTDGLMERYPGASVSNFDGQPGITEMDALVAYLQVLGTMVDFSTFQPDASR
;
A
#
# COMPACT_ATOMS: atom_id res chain seq x y z
N PRO A 1 13.72 -9.51 -10.43
CA PRO A 1 13.53 -10.80 -9.73
C PRO A 1 14.77 -11.71 -9.83
N GLN A 2 15.23 -12.02 -11.04
CA GLN A 2 16.37 -12.92 -11.27
C GLN A 2 17.68 -12.41 -10.65
N SER A 3 17.81 -11.11 -10.41
CA SER A 3 18.96 -10.49 -9.71
C SER A 3 19.05 -10.86 -8.24
N VAL A 4 17.93 -11.21 -7.58
CA VAL A 4 17.87 -11.61 -6.17
C VAL A 4 17.69 -13.13 -6.03
N VAL A 5 16.90 -13.72 -6.93
CA VAL A 5 16.64 -15.16 -6.99
C VAL A 5 16.91 -15.65 -8.41
N PRO A 6 18.10 -16.20 -8.72
CA PRO A 6 18.52 -16.54 -10.09
C PRO A 6 17.54 -17.43 -10.86
N GLU A 7 16.91 -18.38 -10.17
CA GLU A 7 15.95 -19.35 -10.73
C GLU A 7 14.52 -18.78 -10.93
N SER A 8 14.30 -17.50 -10.62
CA SER A 8 12.96 -16.91 -10.71
C SER A 8 12.44 -16.84 -12.15
N VAL A 9 11.26 -17.40 -12.39
CA VAL A 9 10.50 -17.25 -13.64
C VAL A 9 9.65 -15.97 -13.68
N MET A 10 9.62 -15.20 -12.58
CA MET A 10 8.85 -13.96 -12.51
C MET A 10 9.35 -12.94 -13.54
N PRO A 11 8.47 -12.32 -14.35
CA PRO A 11 8.88 -11.28 -15.29
C PRO A 11 9.53 -10.07 -14.61
N LYS A 12 10.34 -9.32 -15.37
CA LYS A 12 10.89 -8.06 -14.88
C LYS A 12 9.83 -6.96 -14.98
N TYR A 13 9.56 -6.28 -13.87
CA TYR A 13 8.62 -5.15 -13.78
C TYR A 13 9.33 -3.80 -13.58
N GLY A 14 10.54 -3.65 -14.12
CA GLY A 14 11.34 -2.43 -13.94
C GLY A 14 10.73 -1.16 -14.55
N PHE A 15 9.69 -1.29 -15.38
CA PHE A 15 8.96 -0.13 -15.91
C PHE A 15 8.14 0.61 -14.85
N LEU A 16 7.78 -0.05 -13.74
CA LEU A 16 6.95 0.53 -12.68
C LEU A 16 7.62 1.74 -12.01
N SER A 17 8.93 1.69 -11.79
CA SER A 17 9.69 2.80 -11.17
C SER A 17 9.85 4.01 -12.10
N GLY A 18 9.49 3.88 -13.39
CA GLY A 18 9.52 4.97 -14.36
C GLY A 18 8.16 5.61 -14.63
N ARG A 19 7.09 5.14 -13.97
CA ARG A 19 5.72 5.60 -14.18
C ARG A 19 5.22 6.32 -12.95
N ALA A 20 5.17 7.64 -13.03
CA ALA A 20 4.55 8.46 -12.00
C ALA A 20 3.05 8.17 -11.92
N ILE A 21 2.51 8.17 -10.71
CA ILE A 21 1.08 8.01 -10.45
C ILE A 21 0.57 9.22 -9.67
N GLU A 22 -0.59 9.72 -10.09
CA GLU A 22 -1.28 10.83 -9.45
C GLU A 22 -2.54 10.30 -8.75
N PRO A 23 -2.97 10.89 -7.62
CA PRO A 23 -4.15 10.47 -6.89
C PRO A 23 -5.45 10.98 -7.55
N THR A 24 -5.51 10.99 -8.89
CA THR A 24 -6.62 11.57 -9.65
C THR A 24 -7.96 10.90 -9.32
N TYR A 25 -7.97 9.57 -9.20
CA TYR A 25 -9.20 8.77 -9.03
C TYR A 25 -9.30 8.07 -7.67
N ILE A 26 -8.41 8.38 -6.71
CA ILE A 26 -8.40 7.65 -5.43
C ILE A 26 -9.72 7.86 -4.67
N GLU A 27 -10.23 9.08 -4.67
CA GLU A 27 -11.48 9.44 -4.01
C GLU A 27 -12.68 8.70 -4.63
N ASP A 28 -12.77 8.66 -5.97
CA ASP A 28 -13.84 7.95 -6.67
C ASP A 28 -13.79 6.45 -6.42
N ARG A 29 -12.58 5.89 -6.32
CA ARG A 29 -12.38 4.49 -5.96
C ARG A 29 -12.86 4.21 -4.54
N LEU A 30 -12.44 5.00 -3.56
CA LEU A 30 -12.86 4.81 -2.16
C LEU A 30 -14.38 4.98 -2.00
N LYS A 31 -15.00 5.93 -2.70
CA LYS A 31 -16.46 6.07 -2.76
C LYS A 31 -17.12 4.82 -3.32
N THR A 32 -16.59 4.28 -4.41
CA THR A 32 -17.14 3.06 -5.03
C THR A 32 -16.97 1.85 -4.12
N ASP A 33 -15.81 1.71 -3.49
CA ASP A 33 -15.53 0.65 -2.53
C ASP A 33 -16.47 0.75 -1.30
N ALA A 34 -16.75 1.97 -0.84
CA ALA A 34 -17.75 2.23 0.19
C ALA A 34 -19.17 1.80 -0.24
N MET A 35 -19.55 2.08 -1.49
CA MET A 35 -20.85 1.66 -2.04
C MET A 35 -21.01 0.13 -2.06
N VAL A 36 -19.93 -0.63 -2.25
CA VAL A 36 -19.96 -2.10 -2.23
C VAL A 36 -19.70 -2.71 -0.84
N GLY A 37 -19.60 -1.87 0.20
CA GLY A 37 -19.58 -2.30 1.61
C GLY A 37 -18.22 -2.29 2.30
N VAL A 38 -17.16 -1.79 1.66
CA VAL A 38 -15.88 -1.56 2.36
C VAL A 38 -16.07 -0.37 3.32
N PRO A 39 -15.67 -0.45 4.60
CA PRO A 39 -16.05 0.52 5.63
C PRO A 39 -15.20 1.82 5.59
N TYR A 40 -15.10 2.47 4.43
CA TYR A 40 -14.49 3.80 4.32
C TYR A 40 -15.41 4.88 4.90
N SER A 41 -14.88 5.69 5.81
CA SER A 41 -15.59 6.86 6.34
C SER A 41 -15.54 8.02 5.34
N SER A 42 -16.42 9.02 5.52
CA SER A 42 -16.37 10.26 4.72
C SER A 42 -15.02 10.98 4.86
N GLU A 43 -14.46 10.98 6.07
CA GLU A 43 -13.15 11.56 6.35
C GLU A 43 -12.03 10.84 5.59
N MET A 44 -12.04 9.50 5.56
CA MET A 44 -11.08 8.70 4.78
C MET A 44 -11.15 9.03 3.28
N ILE A 45 -12.35 9.27 2.75
CA ILE A 45 -12.57 9.64 1.35
C ILE A 45 -12.07 11.07 1.09
N GLU A 46 -12.40 12.02 1.96
CA GLU A 46 -12.02 13.44 1.84
C GLU A 46 -10.50 13.62 1.93
N LEU A 47 -9.83 12.88 2.81
CA LEU A 47 -8.38 12.96 3.03
C LEU A 47 -7.58 11.99 2.15
N ALA A 48 -8.23 11.21 1.29
CA ALA A 48 -7.60 10.16 0.49
C ALA A 48 -6.36 10.62 -0.31
N LYS A 49 -6.40 11.84 -0.86
CA LYS A 49 -5.26 12.40 -1.61
C LYS A 49 -4.10 12.80 -0.72
N ALA A 50 -4.40 13.33 0.47
CA ALA A 50 -3.37 13.66 1.45
C ALA A 50 -2.74 12.39 2.01
N ASP A 51 -3.56 11.38 2.33
CA ASP A 51 -3.12 10.07 2.79
C ASP A 51 -2.26 9.35 1.75
N PHE A 52 -2.66 9.42 0.48
CA PHE A 52 -1.87 8.90 -0.64
C PHE A 52 -0.47 9.51 -0.71
N ALA A 53 -0.36 10.82 -0.51
CA ALA A 53 0.93 11.52 -0.52
C ALA A 53 1.75 11.22 0.75
N ALA A 54 1.12 11.31 1.92
CA ALA A 54 1.77 11.08 3.21
C ALA A 54 2.33 9.65 3.32
N GLN A 55 1.65 8.65 2.77
CA GLN A 55 2.13 7.27 2.81
C GLN A 55 3.45 7.07 2.05
N ALA A 56 3.69 7.85 1.00
CA ALA A 56 4.90 7.74 0.17
C ALA A 56 6.07 8.60 0.67
N ASP A 57 5.85 9.45 1.68
CA ASP A 57 6.83 10.41 2.18
C ASP A 57 7.25 10.07 3.63
N PRO A 58 8.47 9.55 3.85
CA PRO A 58 8.95 9.21 5.18
C PRO A 58 9.18 10.42 6.10
N ASP A 59 9.22 11.63 5.54
CA ASP A 59 9.41 12.88 6.28
C ASP A 59 8.09 13.64 6.52
N ALA A 60 6.96 13.13 6.03
CA ALA A 60 5.65 13.75 6.20
C ALA A 60 5.05 13.52 7.62
N ASP A 61 4.13 14.42 8.00
CA ASP A 61 3.26 14.18 9.15
C ASP A 61 2.24 13.10 8.79
N THR A 62 2.30 11.98 9.50
CA THR A 62 1.52 10.76 9.23
C THR A 62 0.55 10.41 10.35
N ASP A 63 0.43 11.27 11.38
CA ASP A 63 -0.42 10.98 12.55
C ASP A 63 -1.87 10.72 12.13
N GLY A 64 -2.42 11.58 11.27
CA GLY A 64 -3.77 11.41 10.74
C GLY A 64 -3.93 10.17 9.84
N LEU A 65 -2.90 9.86 9.04
CA LEU A 65 -2.89 8.64 8.21
C LEU A 65 -2.94 7.39 9.10
N MET A 66 -2.15 7.36 10.17
CA MET A 66 -2.07 6.23 11.10
C MET A 66 -3.33 6.06 11.94
N GLU A 67 -4.01 7.15 12.29
CA GLU A 67 -5.31 7.09 12.96
C GLU A 67 -6.38 6.43 12.07
N ARG A 68 -6.40 6.79 10.78
CA ARG A 68 -7.34 6.19 9.80
C ARG A 68 -6.96 4.77 9.39
N TYR A 69 -5.67 4.53 9.18
CA TYR A 69 -5.15 3.24 8.69
C TYR A 69 -4.07 2.68 9.63
N PRO A 70 -4.45 2.13 10.79
CA PRO A 70 -3.50 1.52 11.71
C PRO A 70 -2.71 0.40 11.02
N GLY A 71 -1.37 0.48 11.12
CA GLY A 71 -0.47 -0.49 10.50
C GLY A 71 -0.12 -0.21 9.03
N ALA A 72 -0.54 0.93 8.48
CA ALA A 72 -0.04 1.38 7.19
C ALA A 72 1.49 1.53 7.22
N SER A 73 2.16 1.03 6.18
CA SER A 73 3.59 1.26 6.00
C SER A 73 3.81 2.60 5.30
N VAL A 74 4.71 3.43 5.83
CA VAL A 74 5.12 4.71 5.24
C VAL A 74 6.59 4.64 4.83
N SER A 75 6.87 4.89 3.56
CA SER A 75 8.24 4.95 3.03
C SER A 75 8.26 5.45 1.59
N ASN A 76 9.44 5.87 1.14
CA ASN A 76 9.77 5.90 -0.28
C ASN A 76 10.31 4.50 -0.66
N PHE A 77 9.49 3.69 -1.34
CA PHE A 77 9.78 2.26 -1.51
C PHE A 77 10.69 1.98 -2.69
N ASP A 78 10.72 2.83 -3.71
CA ASP A 78 11.54 2.65 -4.90
C ASP A 78 12.75 3.60 -5.01
N GLY A 79 12.86 4.56 -4.07
CA GLY A 79 13.94 5.53 -3.96
C GLY A 79 13.91 6.64 -5.02
N GLN A 80 12.82 6.77 -5.78
CA GLN A 80 12.65 7.81 -6.79
C GLN A 80 12.04 9.08 -6.19
N PRO A 81 12.26 10.25 -6.82
CA PRO A 81 11.49 11.45 -6.48
C PRO A 81 10.04 11.31 -6.99
N GLY A 82 9.08 11.75 -6.18
CA GLY A 82 7.65 11.63 -6.48
C GLY A 82 7.08 10.27 -6.06
N ILE A 83 5.91 9.93 -6.60
CA ILE A 83 5.20 8.68 -6.29
C ILE A 83 5.06 7.88 -7.58
N THR A 84 5.53 6.64 -7.59
CA THR A 84 5.47 5.78 -8.78
C THR A 84 4.50 4.62 -8.63
N GLU A 85 4.20 3.93 -9.75
CA GLU A 85 3.48 2.66 -9.72
C GLU A 85 4.24 1.60 -8.89
N MET A 86 5.57 1.70 -8.74
CA MET A 86 6.36 0.80 -7.90
C MET A 86 6.07 1.03 -6.41
N ASP A 87 6.02 2.29 -5.96
CA ASP A 87 5.68 2.62 -4.58
C ASP A 87 4.31 2.06 -4.19
N ALA A 88 3.31 2.28 -5.06
CA ALA A 88 1.97 1.77 -4.83
C ALA A 88 1.91 0.24 -4.75
N LEU A 89 2.68 -0.46 -5.58
CA LEU A 89 2.75 -1.93 -5.55
C LEU A 89 3.42 -2.44 -4.26
N VAL A 90 4.53 -1.83 -3.85
CA VAL A 90 5.24 -2.24 -2.64
C VAL A 90 4.40 -1.94 -1.40
N ALA A 91 3.76 -0.77 -1.32
CA ALA A 91 2.84 -0.41 -0.24
C ALA A 91 1.71 -1.44 -0.09
N TYR A 92 1.11 -1.88 -1.21
CA TYR A 92 0.11 -2.95 -1.20
C TYR A 92 0.67 -4.27 -0.65
N LEU A 93 1.87 -4.67 -1.09
CA LEU A 93 2.52 -5.91 -0.63
C LEU A 93 2.84 -5.88 0.88
N GLN A 94 3.18 -4.73 1.45
CA GLN A 94 3.48 -4.61 2.89
C GLN A 94 2.27 -4.86 3.79
N VAL A 95 1.05 -4.70 3.27
CA VAL A 95 -0.18 -4.92 4.04
C VAL A 95 -0.63 -6.39 4.00
N LEU A 96 -0.22 -7.16 2.97
CA LEU A 96 -0.68 -8.53 2.79
C LEU A 96 -0.32 -9.43 3.98
N GLY A 97 -1.36 -10.00 4.62
CA GLY A 97 -1.22 -10.92 5.74
C GLY A 97 -1.03 -10.27 7.11
N THR A 98 -0.94 -8.95 7.20
CA THR A 98 -0.75 -8.23 8.47
C THR A 98 -2.03 -8.13 9.32
N MET A 99 -3.20 -8.19 8.68
CA MET A 99 -4.51 -8.00 9.33
C MET A 99 -5.08 -9.28 9.97
N VAL A 100 -4.33 -10.39 9.96
CA VAL A 100 -4.75 -11.65 10.58
C VAL A 100 -4.27 -11.69 12.04
N ASP A 101 -5.18 -12.03 12.96
CA ASP A 101 -4.83 -12.30 14.35
C ASP A 101 -4.29 -13.74 14.50
N PHE A 102 -2.96 -13.86 14.56
CA PHE A 102 -2.27 -15.13 14.73
C PHE A 102 -2.36 -15.73 16.14
N SER A 103 -2.92 -15.01 17.13
CA SER A 103 -3.08 -15.55 18.50
C SER A 103 -4.06 -16.72 18.59
N THR A 104 -4.92 -16.88 17.58
CA THR A 104 -5.90 -17.97 17.47
C THR A 104 -5.40 -19.16 16.64
N PHE A 105 -4.21 -19.06 16.03
CA PHE A 105 -3.67 -20.10 15.17
C PHE A 105 -2.83 -21.10 15.98
N GLN A 106 -3.26 -22.37 16.02
CA GLN A 106 -2.43 -23.48 16.49
C GLN A 106 -1.77 -24.15 15.28
N PRO A 107 -0.44 -23.99 15.08
CA PRO A 107 0.27 -24.66 14.01
C PRO A 107 0.26 -26.17 14.25
N ASP A 108 -0.31 -26.93 13.32
CA ASP A 108 -0.13 -28.38 13.27
C ASP A 108 1.30 -28.67 12.79
N ALA A 109 2.16 -29.10 13.69
CA ALA A 109 3.58 -29.35 13.42
C ALA A 109 3.84 -30.54 12.48
N SER A 110 2.80 -31.23 11.99
CA SER A 110 2.91 -32.44 11.18
C SER A 110 2.64 -32.25 9.68
N ARG A 111 2.48 -31.01 9.20
CA ARG A 111 2.29 -30.70 7.77
C ARG A 111 3.43 -29.89 7.15
#